data_AF-A0A1V5WSU2-F1
#
_entry.id   AF-A0A1V5WSU2-F1
#
_cell.length_a   1.000
_cell.length_b   1.000
_cell.length_c   1.000
_cell.angle_alpha   90.00
_cell.angle_beta   90.00
_cell.angle_gamma   90.00
#
_symmetry.space_group_name_H-M   'P 1'
#
loop_
_entity.id
_entity.type
_entity.pdbx_description
1 polymer ?
#
loop_
_entity_poly.entity_id
_entity_poly.type
_entity_poly.pdbx_seq_one_letter_code
_entity_poly.pdbx_strand_id
1 'polypeptide(L)'
;MNYNILFAWTRDFPPERKIVDSVSYSEKALRIHFKDNTDLYLIISNYDAYPFLSSNPVPISEETPIWNQLIHSTLIKVSLDDNDRIMRFEFAQTDIYLQEKTYILIAEFILPKQQVP
;
A
#
# COMPACT_ATOMS: atom_id res chain seq x y z
N MET A 1 -7.10 0.90 -13.23
CA MET A 1 -6.03 1.89 -13.55
C MET A 1 -5.14 1.40 -14.73
N ASN A 2 -4.69 2.30 -15.60
CA ASN A 2 -3.71 2.01 -16.67
C ASN A 2 -2.31 1.77 -16.07
N TYR A 3 -1.57 0.77 -16.58
CA TYR A 3 -0.21 0.43 -16.16
C TYR A 3 0.73 1.64 -16.15
N ASN A 4 0.70 2.48 -17.20
CA ASN A 4 1.60 3.63 -17.32
C ASN A 4 1.39 4.64 -16.19
N ILE A 5 0.16 4.75 -15.68
CA ILE A 5 -0.19 5.63 -14.56
C ILE A 5 0.35 5.04 -13.25
N LEU A 6 0.18 3.72 -13.05
CA LEU A 6 0.75 3.02 -11.88
C LEU A 6 2.28 3.10 -11.87
N PHE A 7 2.92 2.92 -13.02
CA PHE A 7 4.36 2.99 -13.16
C PHE A 7 4.89 4.41 -12.86
N ALA A 8 4.26 5.44 -13.44
CA ALA A 8 4.60 6.83 -13.13
C ALA A 8 4.43 7.13 -11.63
N TRP A 9 3.34 6.66 -11.03
CA TRP A 9 3.10 6.80 -9.59
C TRP A 9 4.21 6.14 -8.76
N THR A 10 4.68 4.93 -9.11
CA THR A 10 5.79 4.29 -8.37
C THR A 10 7.09 5.06 -8.42
N ARG A 11 7.37 5.75 -9.53
CA ARG A 11 8.58 6.55 -9.69
C ARG A 11 8.52 7.84 -8.87
N ASP A 12 7.33 8.44 -8.79
CA ASP A 12 7.12 9.71 -8.13
C ASP A 12 6.77 9.54 -6.63
N PHE A 13 6.57 8.30 -6.18
CA PHE A 13 6.32 7.97 -4.77
C PHE A 13 7.60 8.17 -3.95
N PRO A 14 7.57 8.98 -2.88
CA PRO A 14 8.72 9.16 -2.00
C PRO A 14 8.70 8.08 -0.89
N PRO A 15 9.51 7.01 -0.97
CA PRO A 15 9.53 5.99 0.09
C PRO A 15 10.18 6.50 1.38
N GLU A 16 11.00 7.55 1.29
CA GLU A 16 11.83 8.00 2.40
C GLU A 16 11.00 8.34 3.65
N ARG A 17 11.37 7.71 4.78
CA ARG A 17 10.91 8.01 6.15
C ARG A 17 9.45 7.67 6.46
N LYS A 18 8.79 6.85 5.64
CA LYS A 18 7.43 6.36 5.92
C LYS A 18 7.45 5.19 6.92
N ILE A 19 7.36 5.51 8.21
CA ILE A 19 7.27 4.52 9.30
C ILE A 19 5.79 4.22 9.57
N VAL A 20 5.41 2.95 9.50
CA VAL A 20 4.03 2.50 9.74
C VAL A 20 3.64 2.74 11.19
N ASP A 21 2.51 3.40 11.39
CA ASP A 21 1.86 3.59 12.68
C ASP A 21 0.72 2.60 12.87
N SER A 22 -0.15 2.46 11.86
CA SER A 22 -1.23 1.47 11.85
C SER A 22 -1.59 1.03 10.45
N VAL A 23 -2.23 -0.13 10.36
CA VAL A 23 -2.83 -0.63 9.11
C VAL A 23 -4.28 -0.99 9.39
N SER A 24 -5.19 -0.48 8.57
CA SER A 24 -6.62 -0.74 8.65
C SER A 24 -7.16 -1.24 7.33
N TYR A 25 -8.20 -2.06 7.40
CA TYR A 25 -8.93 -2.54 6.23
C TYR A 25 -10.40 -2.15 6.32
N SER A 26 -10.99 -1.85 5.17
CA SER A 26 -12.42 -1.67 4.95
C SER A 26 -12.81 -2.35 3.64
N GLU A 27 -14.11 -2.53 3.39
CA GLU A 27 -14.64 -3.08 2.14
C GLU A 27 -14.21 -2.32 0.87
N LYS A 28 -13.66 -1.11 1.01
CA LYS A 28 -13.28 -0.24 -0.12
C LYS A 28 -11.77 -0.04 -0.25
N ALA A 29 -11.03 -0.23 0.83
CA ALA A 29 -9.62 0.11 0.84
C ALA A 29 -8.86 -0.57 1.98
N LEU A 30 -7.60 -0.86 1.71
CA LEU A 30 -6.57 -0.98 2.73
C LEU A 30 -5.94 0.39 2.96
N ARG A 31 -5.77 0.78 4.22
CA ARG A 31 -5.14 2.02 4.64
C ARG A 31 -3.91 1.71 5.48
N ILE A 32 -2.78 2.33 5.13
CA ILE A 32 -1.55 2.30 5.92
C ILE A 32 -1.31 3.73 6.39
N HIS A 33 -1.48 3.95 7.69
CA HIS A 33 -1.18 5.23 8.34
C HIS A 33 0.29 5.27 8.73
N PHE A 34 0.97 6.37 8.41
CA PHE A 34 2.37 6.58 8.74
C PHE A 34 2.54 7.60 9.88
N LYS A 35 3.65 7.51 10.62
CA LYS A 35 3.98 8.41 11.74
C LYS A 35 4.13 9.88 11.35
N ASP A 36 4.35 10.18 10.07
CA ASP A 36 4.38 11.56 9.55
C ASP A 36 2.97 12.09 9.23
N ASN A 37 1.93 11.40 9.69
CA ASN A 37 0.52 11.72 9.51
C ASN A 37 0.07 11.70 8.04
N THR A 38 0.78 10.95 7.20
CA THR A 38 0.34 10.64 5.84
C THR A 38 -0.26 9.25 5.75
N ASP A 39 -1.13 9.05 4.76
CA ASP A 39 -1.79 7.76 4.54
C ASP A 39 -1.53 7.25 3.13
N LEU A 40 -1.10 6.00 3.04
CA LEU A 40 -1.17 5.23 1.81
C LEU A 40 -2.46 4.43 1.80
N TYR A 41 -3.31 4.71 0.82
CA TYR A 41 -4.51 3.94 0.56
C TYR A 41 -4.29 3.05 -0.65
N LEU A 42 -4.63 1.78 -0.51
CA LEU A 42 -4.82 0.88 -1.64
C LEU A 42 -6.33 0.71 -1.81
N ILE A 43 -6.90 1.39 -2.79
CA ILE A 43 -8.31 1.25 -3.13
C ILE A 43 -8.51 -0.12 -3.75
N ILE A 44 -9.45 -0.88 -3.20
CA ILE A 44 -9.84 -2.22 -3.63
C ILE A 44 -11.35 -2.16 -3.85
N SER A 45 -11.78 -1.75 -5.04
CA SER A 45 -13.19 -1.76 -5.40
C SER A 45 -13.42 -2.60 -6.66
N ASN A 46 -14.65 -3.06 -6.85
CA ASN A 46 -15.04 -3.85 -8.04
C ASN A 46 -14.89 -3.06 -9.36
N TYR A 47 -14.83 -1.74 -9.29
CA TYR A 47 -14.77 -0.86 -10.46
C TYR A 47 -13.36 -0.35 -10.72
N ASP A 48 -12.66 0.01 -9.64
CA ASP A 48 -11.32 0.56 -9.70
C ASP A 48 -10.46 0.07 -8.54
N ALA A 49 -9.20 -0.18 -8.86
CA ALA A 49 -8.18 -0.47 -7.88
C ALA A 49 -6.93 0.37 -8.22
N TYR A 50 -6.45 1.12 -7.24
CA TYR A 50 -5.29 2.00 -7.37
C TYR A 50 -4.72 2.39 -6.00
N PRO A 51 -3.40 2.64 -5.91
CA PRO A 51 -2.80 3.25 -4.75
C PRO A 51 -2.90 4.78 -4.81
N PHE A 52 -2.99 5.44 -3.66
CA PHE A 52 -2.72 6.87 -3.55
C PHE A 52 -2.17 7.24 -2.18
N LEU A 53 -1.31 8.25 -2.14
CA LEU A 53 -0.75 8.81 -0.92
C LEU A 53 -1.47 10.14 -0.60
N SER A 54 -1.97 10.30 0.62
CA SER A 54 -2.60 11.54 1.08
C SER A 54 -1.82 12.17 2.22
N SER A 55 -1.58 13.47 2.13
CA SER A 55 -1.06 14.29 3.23
C SER A 55 -2.16 14.84 4.15
N ASN A 56 -3.43 14.74 3.71
CA ASN A 56 -4.60 15.15 4.47
C ASN A 56 -5.54 13.93 4.57
N PRO A 57 -5.25 13.00 5.49
CA PRO A 57 -5.98 11.75 5.58
C PRO A 57 -7.43 11.98 5.99
N VAL A 58 -8.34 11.22 5.38
CA VAL A 58 -9.76 11.20 5.73
C VAL A 58 -10.08 9.82 6.28
N PRO A 59 -10.73 9.71 7.45
CA PRO A 59 -11.13 8.42 7.99
C PRO A 59 -12.08 7.70 7.04
N ILE A 60 -11.82 6.43 6.74
CA ILE A 60 -12.80 5.60 6.05
C ILE A 60 -13.73 5.00 7.12
N SER A 61 -15.03 5.00 6.87
CA SER A 61 -16.00 4.38 7.76
C SER A 61 -15.74 2.87 7.86
N GLU A 62 -15.90 2.30 9.06
CA GLU A 62 -15.84 0.84 9.28
C GLU A 62 -14.44 0.22 9.08
N GLU A 63 -13.39 0.96 9.40
CA GLU A 63 -12.02 0.43 9.42
C GLU A 63 -11.80 -0.60 10.54
N THR A 64 -11.30 -1.78 10.16
CA THR A 64 -10.83 -2.82 11.07
C THR A 64 -9.30 -2.83 11.08
N PRO A 65 -8.64 -2.65 12.25
CA PRO A 65 -7.19 -2.77 12.35
C PRO A 65 -6.70 -4.17 12.00
N ILE A 66 -5.67 -4.26 11.16
CA ILE A 66 -5.05 -5.53 10.74
C ILE A 66 -3.52 -5.41 10.74
N TRP A 67 -2.85 -6.55 10.61
CA TRP A 67 -1.40 -6.64 10.40
C TRP A 67 -0.53 -5.85 11.39
N ASN A 68 -0.77 -6.03 12.69
CA ASN A 68 0.02 -5.41 13.76
C ASN A 68 1.53 -5.68 13.62
N GLN A 69 1.95 -6.75 12.95
CA GLN A 69 3.36 -7.03 12.68
C GLN A 69 4.04 -5.99 11.77
N LEU A 70 3.29 -5.23 10.96
CA LEU A 70 3.82 -4.15 10.14
C LEU A 70 4.07 -2.86 10.94
N ILE A 71 3.52 -2.74 12.15
CA ILE A 71 3.69 -1.54 12.98
C ILE A 71 5.19 -1.31 13.25
N HIS A 72 5.62 -0.06 13.10
CA HIS A 72 7.02 0.38 13.21
C HIS A 72 7.97 -0.11 12.09
N SER A 73 7.46 -0.84 11.10
CA SER A 73 8.24 -1.11 9.89
C SER A 73 8.36 0.17 9.04
N THR A 74 9.47 0.30 8.34
CA THR A 74 9.76 1.42 7.43
C THR A 74 9.53 0.95 6.00
N LEU A 75 8.70 1.67 5.24
CA LEU A 75 8.56 1.42 3.80
C LEU A 75 9.87 1.82 3.10
N ILE A 76 10.59 0.84 2.59
CA ILE A 76 11.92 1.03 1.97
C ILE A 76 11.86 1.05 0.46
N LYS A 77 10.85 0.43 -0.15
CA LYS A 77 10.73 0.33 -1.60
C LYS A 77 9.30 0.12 -2.04
N VAL A 78 8.95 0.78 -3.15
CA VAL A 78 7.72 0.55 -3.91
C VAL A 78 8.13 0.18 -5.32
N SER A 79 7.58 -0.90 -5.86
CA SER A 79 7.87 -1.35 -7.22
C SER A 79 6.62 -1.91 -7.89
N LEU A 80 6.62 -1.89 -9.22
CA LEU A 80 5.60 -2.47 -10.08
C LEU A 80 6.28 -3.53 -10.95
N ASP A 81 5.65 -4.69 -11.14
CA ASP A 81 6.20 -5.69 -12.07
C ASP A 81 6.22 -5.19 -13.51
N ASP A 82 7.26 -5.56 -14.25
CA ASP A 82 7.52 -5.06 -15.60
C ASP A 82 6.41 -5.41 -16.62
N ASN A 83 5.59 -6.43 -16.33
CA ASN A 83 4.55 -6.91 -17.25
C ASN A 83 3.19 -7.15 -16.57
N ASP A 84 3.04 -6.75 -15.31
CA ASP A 84 1.80 -6.97 -14.57
C ASP A 84 1.44 -5.77 -13.72
N ARG A 85 0.17 -5.64 -13.37
CA ARG A 85 -0.34 -4.62 -12.45
C ARG A 85 -0.22 -5.10 -11.00
N ILE A 86 0.93 -5.70 -10.69
CA ILE A 86 1.28 -6.19 -9.36
C ILE A 86 2.26 -5.21 -8.75
N MET A 87 1.84 -4.55 -7.68
CA MET A 87 2.70 -3.65 -6.91
C MET A 87 3.20 -4.32 -5.66
N ARG A 88 4.48 -4.08 -5.35
CA ARG A 88 5.14 -4.53 -4.14
C ARG A 88 5.53 -3.33 -3.29
N PHE A 89 5.16 -3.40 -2.02
CA PHE A 89 5.58 -2.46 -0.98
C PHE A 89 6.44 -3.25 0.00
N GLU A 90 7.73 -2.95 0.01
CA GLU A 90 8.72 -3.62 0.85
C GLU A 90 8.94 -2.81 2.12
N PHE A 91 8.75 -3.44 3.28
CA PHE A 91 8.93 -2.83 4.59
C PHE A 91 10.05 -3.50 5.34
N ALA A 92 10.97 -2.72 5.90
CA ALA A 92 12.03 -3.20 6.77
C ALA A 92 11.71 -2.89 8.23
N GLN A 93 11.95 -3.85 9.12
CA GLN A 93 11.83 -3.67 10.55
C GLN A 93 13.06 -4.26 11.23
N THR A 94 13.69 -3.48 12.11
CA THR A 94 14.74 -3.97 13.01
C THR A 94 14.11 -4.23 14.37
N ASP A 95 14.23 -5.46 14.87
CA ASP A 95 13.72 -5.79 16.19
C ASP A 95 14.71 -5.43 17.32
N ILE A 96 14.30 -5.65 18.57
CA ILE A 96 15.10 -5.34 19.76
C ILE A 96 16.42 -6.14 19.86
N TYR A 97 16.57 -7.20 19.05
CA TYR A 97 17.77 -8.04 18.98
C TYR A 97 18.66 -7.67 17.79
N LEU A 98 18.39 -6.54 17.13
CA LEU A 98 19.06 -6.09 15.90
C LEU A 98 18.87 -7.05 14.72
N GLN A 99 17.82 -7.88 14.74
CA GLN A 99 17.47 -8.71 13.59
C GLN A 99 16.63 -7.91 12.61
N GLU A 100 17.03 -7.97 11.34
CA GLU A 100 16.29 -7.35 10.25
C GLU A 100 15.22 -8.31 9.73
N LYS A 101 13.98 -7.82 9.66
CA LYS A 101 12.84 -8.50 9.04
C LYS A 101 12.36 -7.67 7.87
N THR A 102 12.12 -8.33 6.75
CA THR A 102 11.49 -7.71 5.57
C THR A 102 10.10 -8.27 5.40
N TYR A 103 9.12 -7.38 5.30
CA TYR A 103 7.74 -7.69 4.95
C TYR A 103 7.46 -7.18 3.55
N ILE A 104 6.73 -7.96 2.75
CA ILE A 104 6.35 -7.56 1.40
C ILE A 104 4.83 -7.61 1.31
N LEU A 105 4.22 -6.44 1.09
CA LEU A 105 2.82 -6.35 0.73
C LEU A 105 2.70 -6.38 -0.78
N ILE A 106 1.88 -7.29 -1.29
CA ILE A 106 1.63 -7.48 -2.71
C ILE A 106 0.20 -7.05 -2.99
N ALA A 107 0.03 -6.10 -3.91
CA ALA A 107 -1.28 -5.61 -4.34
C ALA A 107 -1.45 -5.89 -5.83
N GLU A 108 -2.47 -6.69 -6.17
CA GLU A 108 -2.80 -7.06 -7.55
C GLU A 108 -3.97 -6.19 -8.05
N PHE A 109 -3.69 -5.32 -9.02
CA PHE A 109 -4.68 -4.43 -9.62
C PHE A 109 -5.27 -5.07 -10.89
N ILE A 110 -6.10 -6.10 -10.71
CA ILE A 110 -6.72 -6.83 -11.81
C ILE A 110 -7.94 -6.04 -12.33
N LEU A 111 -8.02 -5.81 -13.65
CA LEU A 111 -9.27 -5.31 -14.25
C LEU A 111 -10.34 -6.41 -14.11
N PRO A 112 -11.60 -6.07 -13.76
CA PRO A 112 -12.67 -7.05 -13.78
C PRO A 112 -12.67 -7.76 -15.13
N LYS A 113 -12.62 -9.11 -15.11
CA LYS A 113 -12.69 -9.91 -16.34
C LYS A 113 -13.88 -9.39 -17.13
N GLN A 114 -13.64 -8.91 -18.36
CA GLN A 114 -14.72 -8.68 -19.29
C GLN A 114 -15.51 -9.99 -19.36
N GLN A 115 -16.74 -9.98 -18.84
CA GLN A 115 -17.69 -11.03 -19.17
C GLN A 115 -17.92 -10.86 -20.67
N VAL A 116 -17.39 -11.81 -21.44
CA VAL A 116 -17.75 -11.93 -22.86
C VAL A 116 -19.27 -12.16 -22.89
N PRO A 117 -20.05 -11.33 -23.62
CA PRO A 117 -21.49 -11.48 -23.72
C PRO A 117 -21.91 -12.80 -24.38
#